data_AF-A0A7T8HL10-F1
#
_entry.id   AF-A0A7T8HL10-F1
#
_cell.length_a   1.000
_cell.length_b   1.000
_cell.length_c   1.000
_cell.angle_alpha   90.00
_cell.angle_beta   90.00
_cell.angle_gamma   90.00
#
_symmetry.space_group_name_H-M   'P 1'
#
loop_
_entity.id
_entity.type
_entity.pdbx_description
1 polymer ?
#
loop_
_entity_poly.entity_id
_entity_poly.type
_entity_poly.pdbx_seq_one_letter_code
_entity_poly.pdbx_strand_id
1 'polypeptide(L)'
;MEEEKRHAMSPKEVIEFFNYPKSTVYDQWKAWNSFKKNDAHRKKRSWSLRATKTDEFVAEVKRKVNEDGNKSYAKLAAEMGCSKQAIANTINKDLGYSSYKKRLPPTSRGRPISPDCNPLDYFFWGMVENKTNKHAHSTLDSLRSAIVEKFANMKKDVVAKACGRFRHRLEMVVAAGGGYIEK
;
A
#
# COMPACT_ATOMS: atom_id res chain seq x y z
N MET A 1 47.12 28.94 -12.56
CA MET A 1 45.80 28.82 -11.88
C MET A 1 45.99 27.82 -10.77
N GLU A 2 46.62 28.28 -9.68
CA GLU A 2 47.08 27.42 -8.59
C GLU A 2 46.30 27.82 -7.34
N GLU A 3 45.54 26.85 -6.84
CA GLU A 3 44.52 27.00 -5.82
C GLU A 3 45.20 27.34 -4.48
N GLU A 4 45.05 28.59 -4.02
CA GLU A 4 45.53 29.08 -2.72
C GLU A 4 44.93 28.22 -1.59
N LYS A 5 45.66 27.18 -1.18
CA LYS A 5 45.43 26.50 0.09
C LYS A 5 45.77 27.47 1.21
N ARG A 6 44.77 28.27 1.63
CA ARG A 6 44.78 28.99 2.91
C ARG A 6 45.17 27.99 4.00
N HIS A 7 46.44 27.97 4.38
CA HIS A 7 46.93 27.13 5.47
C HIS A 7 46.20 27.58 6.73
N ALA A 8 45.27 26.76 7.22
CA ALA A 8 44.63 27.00 8.50
C ALA A 8 45.74 26.99 9.56
N MET A 9 45.97 28.15 10.20
CA MET A 9 46.95 28.27 11.28
C MET A 9 46.69 27.18 12.31
N SER A 10 47.73 26.43 12.65
CA SER A 10 47.68 25.41 13.68
C SER A 10 47.40 26.06 15.04
N PRO A 11 46.80 25.33 15.99
CA PRO A 11 46.56 25.85 17.35
C PRO A 11 47.79 26.45 18.01
N LYS A 12 48.99 25.93 17.68
CA LYS A 12 50.26 26.44 18.19
C LYS A 12 50.59 27.83 17.62
N GLU A 13 50.42 28.02 16.32
CA GLU A 13 50.65 29.31 15.65
C GLU A 13 49.65 30.37 16.15
N VAL A 14 48.41 29.99 16.46
CA VAL A 14 47.41 30.90 17.05
C VAL A 14 47.78 31.33 18.47
N ILE A 15 48.32 30.41 19.28
CA ILE A 15 48.81 30.73 20.63
C ILE A 15 49.96 31.72 20.55
N GLU A 16 50.92 31.47 19.67
CA GLU A 16 52.14 32.25 19.55
C GLU A 16 51.89 33.64 18.93
N PHE A 17 51.01 33.72 17.93
CA PHE A 17 50.70 34.98 17.24
C PHE A 17 49.79 35.91 18.06
N PHE A 18 48.76 35.37 18.71
CA PHE A 18 47.77 36.17 19.44
C PHE A 18 48.00 36.18 20.97
N ASN A 19 49.02 35.48 21.46
CA ASN A 19 49.34 35.31 22.89
C ASN A 19 48.16 34.85 23.75
N TYR A 20 47.27 34.03 23.18
CA TYR A 20 46.13 33.49 23.92
C TYR A 20 46.55 32.35 24.86
N PRO A 21 45.86 32.18 26.00
CA PRO A 21 46.08 31.03 26.86
C PRO A 21 45.90 29.72 26.08
N LYS A 22 46.90 28.83 26.21
CA LYS A 22 46.94 27.53 25.51
C LYS A 22 45.66 26.71 25.74
N SER A 23 45.08 26.76 26.93
CA SER A 23 43.82 26.09 27.26
C SER A 23 42.69 26.54 26.33
N THR A 24 42.46 27.85 26.22
CA THR A 24 41.37 28.44 25.43
C THR A 24 41.45 28.04 23.95
N VAL A 25 42.64 28.10 23.36
CA VAL A 25 42.83 27.76 21.94
C VAL A 25 42.55 26.28 21.69
N TYR A 26 43.07 25.40 22.56
CA TYR A 26 42.85 23.96 22.41
C TYR A 26 41.41 23.53 22.75
N ASP A 27 40.74 24.19 23.69
CA ASP A 27 39.33 23.91 24.01
C ASP A 27 38.42 24.30 22.86
N GLN A 28 38.62 25.48 22.26
CA GLN A 28 37.85 25.89 21.10
C GLN A 28 38.15 25.04 19.87
N TRP A 29 39.42 24.64 19.67
CA TRP A 29 39.81 23.74 18.59
C TRP A 29 39.19 22.34 18.77
N LYS A 30 39.14 21.81 19.99
CA LYS A 30 38.44 20.56 20.30
C LYS A 30 36.93 20.69 20.05
N ALA A 31 36.30 21.78 20.48
CA ALA A 31 34.89 22.04 20.24
C ALA A 31 34.57 22.09 18.73
N TRP A 32 35.41 22.78 17.96
CA TRP A 32 35.27 22.89 16.51
C TRP A 32 35.47 21.55 15.78
N ASN A 33 36.46 20.76 16.16
CA ASN A 33 36.67 19.44 15.57
C ASN A 33 35.59 18.43 16.00
N SER A 34 35.06 18.55 17.22
CA SER A 34 33.90 17.78 17.67
C SER A 34 32.65 18.15 16.86
N PHE A 35 32.46 19.43 16.54
CA PHE A 35 31.41 19.91 15.65
C PHE A 35 31.58 19.44 14.20
N LYS A 36 32.81 19.34 13.68
CA LYS A 36 33.06 18.77 12.33
C LYS A 36 32.83 17.25 12.27
N LYS A 37 33.10 16.52 13.35
CA LYS A 37 32.97 15.05 13.41
C LYS A 37 31.55 14.58 13.72
N ASN A 38 30.79 15.33 14.50
CA ASN A 38 29.39 15.06 14.74
C ASN A 38 28.57 15.87 13.74
N ASP A 39 28.01 15.19 12.73
CA ASP A 39 27.13 15.79 11.72
C ASP A 39 26.23 16.87 12.35
N ALA A 40 26.29 18.09 11.82
CA ALA A 40 25.50 19.21 12.32
C ALA A 40 24.00 18.88 12.18
N HIS A 41 23.38 18.40 13.25
CA HIS A 41 21.96 18.07 13.25
C HIS A 41 21.14 19.26 13.75
N ARG A 42 20.17 19.68 12.93
CA ARG A 42 19.14 20.63 13.37
C ARG A 42 18.48 20.07 14.63
N LYS A 43 18.52 20.83 15.74
CA LYS A 43 17.86 20.46 17.00
C LYS A 43 16.42 20.04 16.68
N LYS A 44 16.05 18.79 16.99
CA LYS A 44 14.66 18.33 16.87
C LYS A 44 13.82 19.31 17.68
N ARG A 45 12.91 20.05 17.03
CA ARG A 45 11.92 20.85 17.76
C ARG A 45 11.26 19.91 18.76
N SER A 46 11.18 20.32 20.04
CA SER A 46 10.28 19.65 20.97
C SER A 46 8.92 19.64 20.27
N TRP A 47 8.45 18.45 19.96
CA TRP A 47 7.08 18.32 19.49
C TRP A 47 6.25 18.87 20.64
N SER A 48 5.46 19.90 20.37
CA SER A 48 4.32 20.21 21.23
C SER A 48 3.63 18.87 21.48
N LEU A 49 3.43 18.54 22.75
CA LEU A 49 2.55 17.47 23.16
C LEU A 49 1.16 17.83 22.62
N ARG A 50 0.90 17.58 21.33
CA ARG A 50 -0.47 17.49 20.83
C ARG A 50 -1.00 16.19 21.38
N ALA A 51 -1.36 16.25 22.66
CA ALA A 51 -2.06 15.25 23.44
C ALA A 51 -3.51 15.11 22.94
N THR A 52 -3.67 14.83 21.65
CA THR A 52 -4.98 14.56 21.02
C THR A 52 -5.04 13.18 20.38
N LYS A 53 -3.91 12.50 20.23
CA LYS A 53 -3.85 11.11 19.79
C LYS A 53 -3.32 10.26 20.92
N THR A 54 -4.22 9.77 21.77
CA THR A 54 -3.89 8.75 22.77
C THR A 54 -3.74 7.39 22.08
N ASP A 55 -3.01 6.47 22.70
CA ASP A 55 -2.87 5.10 22.18
C ASP A 55 -4.23 4.39 22.10
N GLU A 56 -5.16 4.74 22.99
CA GLU A 56 -6.56 4.30 22.99
C GLU A 56 -7.29 4.70 21.69
N PHE A 57 -7.09 5.94 21.23
CA PHE A 57 -7.66 6.39 19.97
C PHE A 57 -7.13 5.58 18.78
N VAL A 58 -5.83 5.27 18.76
CA VAL A 58 -5.22 4.46 17.70
C VAL A 58 -5.78 3.02 17.73
N ALA A 59 -5.95 2.45 18.93
CA ALA A 59 -6.54 1.13 19.11
C ALA A 59 -8.01 1.09 18.62
N GLU A 60 -8.78 2.13 18.90
CA GLU A 60 -10.18 2.22 18.48
C GLU A 60 -10.33 2.40 16.95
N VAL A 61 -9.48 3.24 16.33
CA VAL A 61 -9.38 3.33 14.86
C VAL A 61 -9.10 1.94 14.28
N LYS A 62 -8.13 1.21 14.86
CA LYS A 62 -7.74 -0.12 14.39
C LYS A 62 -8.90 -1.11 14.49
N ARG A 63 -9.65 -1.10 15.59
CA ARG A 63 -10.84 -1.95 15.78
C ARG A 63 -11.88 -1.70 14.69
N LYS A 64 -12.27 -0.44 14.47
CA LYS A 64 -13.30 -0.09 13.48
C LYS A 64 -12.89 -0.41 12.03
N VAL A 65 -11.62 -0.25 11.69
CA VAL A 65 -11.10 -0.60 10.37
C VAL A 65 -11.10 -2.12 10.16
N ASN A 66 -10.81 -2.91 11.21
CA ASN A 66 -10.87 -4.37 11.13
C ASN A 66 -12.32 -4.89 11.05
N GLU A 67 -13.28 -4.19 11.64
CA GLU A 67 -14.71 -4.54 11.54
C GLU A 67 -15.28 -4.28 10.15
N ASP A 68 -14.97 -3.13 9.55
CA ASP A 68 -15.41 -2.79 8.19
C ASP A 68 -14.34 -1.97 7.46
N GLY A 69 -13.48 -2.66 6.73
CA GLY A 69 -12.38 -2.08 5.97
C GLY A 69 -12.81 -1.25 4.75
N ASN A 70 -14.10 -1.23 4.39
CA ASN A 70 -14.61 -0.44 3.27
C ASN A 70 -15.15 0.93 3.70
N LYS A 71 -15.16 1.26 5.00
CA LYS A 71 -15.61 2.58 5.48
C LYS A 71 -14.68 3.68 4.95
N SER A 72 -15.30 4.75 4.44
CA SER A 72 -14.56 5.95 4.07
C SER A 72 -14.00 6.65 5.31
N TYR A 73 -12.85 7.31 5.15
CA TYR A 73 -12.24 8.10 6.23
C TYR A 73 -13.19 9.17 6.79
N ALA A 74 -14.09 9.71 5.96
CA ALA A 74 -15.08 10.71 6.39
C ALA A 74 -16.17 10.10 7.29
N LYS A 75 -16.60 8.86 7.00
CA LYS A 75 -17.59 8.16 7.82
C LYS A 75 -17.01 7.77 9.18
N LEU A 76 -15.79 7.24 9.21
CA LEU A 76 -15.07 6.97 10.46
C LEU A 76 -14.85 8.23 11.30
N ALA A 77 -14.53 9.35 10.63
CA ALA A 77 -14.37 10.64 11.28
C ALA A 77 -15.66 11.14 11.93
N ALA A 78 -16.80 11.03 11.23
CA ALA A 78 -18.11 11.40 11.77
C ALA A 78 -18.52 10.51 12.95
N GLU A 79 -18.30 9.19 12.88
CA GLU A 79 -18.63 8.26 13.97
C GLU A 79 -17.77 8.49 15.22
N MET A 80 -16.52 8.94 15.06
CA MET A 80 -15.59 9.14 16.18
C MET A 80 -15.44 10.61 16.60
N GLY A 81 -16.26 11.50 16.03
CA GLY A 81 -16.23 12.93 16.36
C GLY A 81 -14.88 13.61 16.11
N CYS A 82 -14.11 13.14 15.12
CA CYS A 82 -12.77 13.63 14.85
C CYS A 82 -12.63 14.13 13.40
N SER A 83 -11.51 14.78 13.07
CA SER A 83 -11.28 15.22 11.69
C SER A 83 -10.92 14.04 10.78
N LYS A 84 -11.37 14.10 9.51
CA LYS A 84 -10.97 13.14 8.46
C LYS A 84 -9.45 13.00 8.37
N GLN A 85 -8.70 14.09 8.55
CA GLN A 85 -7.24 14.09 8.48
C GLN A 85 -6.60 13.37 9.67
N ALA A 86 -7.21 13.41 10.86
CA ALA A 86 -6.76 12.64 12.02
C ALA A 86 -6.85 11.14 11.73
N ILE A 87 -8.00 10.67 11.24
CA ILE A 87 -8.20 9.29 10.78
C ILE A 87 -7.20 8.90 9.70
N ALA A 88 -7.05 9.73 8.66
CA ALA A 88 -6.15 9.45 7.55
C ALA A 88 -4.68 9.35 8.00
N ASN A 89 -4.23 10.21 8.91
CA ASN A 89 -2.88 10.11 9.47
C ASN A 89 -2.75 8.86 10.34
N THR A 90 -3.74 8.53 11.17
CA THR A 90 -3.68 7.33 12.03
C THR A 90 -3.62 6.05 11.20
N ILE A 91 -4.46 5.93 10.18
CA ILE A 91 -4.48 4.75 9.32
C ILE A 91 -3.18 4.64 8.50
N ASN A 92 -2.75 5.71 7.84
CA ASN A 92 -1.60 5.63 6.91
C ASN A 92 -0.23 5.69 7.61
N LYS A 93 -0.08 6.48 8.68
CA LYS A 93 1.22 6.73 9.33
C LYS A 93 1.40 5.91 10.59
N ASP A 94 0.39 5.84 11.44
CA ASP A 94 0.50 5.20 12.76
C ASP A 94 0.27 3.67 12.63
N LEU A 95 -0.75 3.25 11.85
CA LEU A 95 -1.07 1.84 11.60
C LEU A 95 -0.39 1.26 10.35
N GLY A 96 0.10 2.11 9.44
CA GLY A 96 0.72 1.68 8.18
C GLY A 96 -0.23 1.01 7.19
N TYR A 97 -1.55 1.17 7.35
CA TYR A 97 -2.55 0.61 6.46
C TYR A 97 -2.68 1.48 5.21
N SER A 98 -2.57 0.84 4.05
CA SER A 98 -2.87 1.45 2.75
C SER A 98 -4.18 0.88 2.24
N SER A 99 -5.02 1.72 1.63
CA SER A 99 -6.24 1.25 0.96
C SER A 99 -5.84 0.29 -0.16
N TYR A 100 -6.16 -1.00 -0.02
CA TYR A 100 -5.96 -1.97 -1.09
C TYR A 100 -6.87 -1.64 -2.27
N LYS A 101 -6.32 -0.99 -3.30
CA LYS A 101 -6.87 -1.15 -4.66
C LYS A 101 -6.34 -2.48 -5.17
N LYS A 102 -7.22 -3.44 -5.45
CA LYS A 102 -6.85 -4.64 -6.24
C LYS A 102 -6.22 -4.13 -7.54
N ARG A 103 -4.89 -4.18 -7.62
CA ARG A 103 -4.18 -3.94 -8.87
C ARG A 103 -4.42 -5.17 -9.72
N LEU A 104 -5.36 -5.06 -10.66
CA LEU A 104 -5.47 -6.06 -11.71
C LEU A 104 -4.12 -6.13 -12.45
N PRO A 105 -3.69 -7.31 -12.88
CA PRO A 105 -2.44 -7.46 -13.62
C PRO A 105 -2.42 -6.49 -14.81
N PRO A 106 -1.25 -6.00 -15.24
CA PRO A 106 -1.12 -5.06 -16.36
C PRO A 106 -1.85 -5.53 -17.62
N THR A 107 -1.96 -6.85 -17.80
CA THR A 107 -2.70 -7.49 -18.89
C THR A 107 -4.20 -7.18 -18.90
N SER A 108 -4.80 -6.71 -17.81
CA SER A 108 -6.26 -6.46 -17.71
C SER A 108 -6.64 -4.98 -17.71
N ARG A 109 -5.66 -4.06 -17.80
CA ARG A 109 -5.94 -2.63 -17.92
C ARG A 109 -6.33 -2.32 -19.37
N GLY A 110 -7.61 -2.02 -19.61
CA GLY A 110 -8.11 -1.57 -20.92
C GLY A 110 -8.90 -2.59 -21.73
N ARG A 111 -9.19 -3.79 -21.22
CA ARG A 111 -10.22 -4.65 -21.81
C ARG A 111 -11.57 -4.34 -21.15
N PRO A 112 -12.63 -4.03 -21.91
CA PRO A 112 -13.98 -4.20 -21.40
C PRO A 112 -14.08 -5.64 -20.90
N ILE A 113 -14.33 -5.83 -19.60
CA ILE A 113 -14.61 -7.17 -19.05
C ILE A 113 -16.02 -7.49 -19.53
N SER A 114 -16.14 -7.90 -20.78
CA SER A 114 -17.39 -8.42 -21.32
C SER A 114 -17.55 -9.84 -20.78
N PRO A 115 -18.57 -10.12 -19.94
CA PRO A 115 -18.86 -11.48 -19.47
C PRO A 115 -18.98 -12.46 -20.64
N ASP A 116 -19.53 -11.98 -21.77
CA ASP A 116 -19.69 -12.73 -23.01
C ASP A 116 -18.38 -13.23 -23.61
N CYS A 117 -17.24 -12.65 -23.24
CA CYS A 117 -15.91 -13.00 -23.73
C CYS A 117 -15.05 -13.71 -22.67
N ASN A 118 -15.48 -13.83 -21.42
CA ASN A 118 -14.70 -14.48 -20.39
C ASN A 118 -15.16 -15.93 -20.18
N PRO A 119 -14.33 -16.96 -20.45
CA PRO A 119 -14.72 -18.36 -20.26
C PRO A 119 -15.11 -18.71 -18.81
N LEU A 120 -14.62 -17.96 -17.82
CA LEU A 120 -15.10 -18.10 -16.45
C LEU A 120 -16.57 -17.71 -16.33
N ASP A 121 -16.97 -16.60 -16.95
CA ASP A 121 -18.31 -16.03 -16.81
C ASP A 121 -19.32 -16.75 -17.71
N TYR A 122 -19.04 -16.95 -19.00
CA TYR A 122 -20.01 -17.59 -19.91
C TYR A 122 -20.14 -19.11 -19.76
N PHE A 123 -19.26 -19.77 -19.00
CA PHE A 123 -19.24 -21.24 -18.93
C PHE A 123 -18.91 -21.81 -17.55
N PHE A 124 -17.72 -21.53 -17.01
CA PHE A 124 -17.25 -22.27 -15.83
C PHE A 124 -18.12 -22.00 -14.61
N TRP A 125 -18.55 -20.75 -14.38
CA TRP A 125 -19.43 -20.42 -13.27
C TRP A 125 -20.78 -21.14 -13.35
N GLY A 126 -21.47 -21.09 -14.50
CA GLY A 126 -22.74 -21.80 -14.67
C GLY A 126 -22.61 -23.32 -14.48
N MET A 127 -21.49 -23.92 -14.92
CA MET A 127 -21.23 -25.34 -14.67
C MET A 127 -21.01 -25.65 -13.20
N VAL A 128 -20.19 -24.85 -12.52
CA VAL A 128 -19.85 -25.08 -11.12
C VAL A 128 -21.06 -24.84 -10.24
N GLU A 129 -21.78 -23.75 -10.46
CA GLU A 129 -23.02 -23.41 -9.75
C GLU A 129 -24.06 -24.52 -9.86
N ASN A 130 -24.33 -25.02 -11.07
CA ASN A 130 -25.25 -26.14 -11.28
C ASN A 130 -24.77 -27.43 -10.56
N LYS A 131 -23.46 -27.61 -10.37
CA LYS A 131 -22.94 -28.81 -9.68
C LYS A 131 -22.92 -28.65 -8.16
N THR A 132 -22.61 -27.47 -7.64
CA THR A 132 -22.55 -27.20 -6.20
C THR A 132 -23.95 -27.08 -5.63
N ASN A 133 -24.83 -26.34 -6.31
CA ASN A 133 -26.19 -26.08 -5.84
C ASN A 133 -27.13 -27.28 -5.94
N LYS A 134 -26.66 -28.44 -6.43
CA LYS A 134 -27.39 -29.72 -6.33
C LYS A 134 -27.60 -30.18 -4.90
N HIS A 135 -26.76 -29.73 -3.98
CA HIS A 135 -26.86 -30.05 -2.57
C HIS A 135 -26.90 -28.75 -1.77
N ALA A 136 -27.75 -28.71 -0.74
CA ALA A 136 -27.78 -27.57 0.16
C ALA A 136 -26.49 -27.53 0.99
N HIS A 137 -25.90 -26.34 1.12
CA HIS A 137 -24.74 -26.11 1.97
C HIS A 137 -25.19 -25.40 3.25
N SER A 138 -24.90 -25.99 4.41
CA SER A 138 -25.25 -25.42 5.73
C SER A 138 -24.25 -24.38 6.22
N THR A 139 -23.04 -24.34 5.66
CA THR A 139 -21.97 -23.41 6.05
C THR A 139 -21.24 -22.83 4.84
N LEU A 140 -20.69 -21.64 5.02
CA LEU A 140 -19.88 -20.97 3.99
C LEU A 140 -18.63 -21.79 3.62
N ASP A 141 -18.01 -22.46 4.58
CA ASP A 141 -16.82 -23.27 4.33
C ASP A 141 -17.14 -24.56 3.56
N SER A 142 -18.32 -25.15 3.78
CA SER A 142 -18.81 -26.27 2.97
C SER A 142 -18.99 -25.86 1.50
N LEU A 143 -19.61 -24.70 1.26
CA LEU A 143 -19.78 -24.16 -0.08
C LEU A 143 -18.43 -23.85 -0.75
N ARG A 144 -17.52 -23.17 -0.04
CA ARG A 144 -16.17 -22.86 -0.56
C ARG A 144 -15.41 -24.12 -0.93
N SER A 145 -15.43 -25.14 -0.06
CA SER A 145 -14.75 -26.41 -0.30
C SER A 145 -15.33 -27.14 -1.51
N ALA A 146 -16.66 -27.16 -1.64
CA ALA A 146 -17.33 -27.76 -2.80
C ALA A 146 -16.95 -27.05 -4.12
N ILE A 147 -16.93 -25.72 -4.14
CA ILE A 147 -16.51 -24.94 -5.32
C ILE A 147 -15.06 -25.31 -5.71
N VAL A 148 -14.13 -25.26 -4.75
CA VAL A 148 -12.71 -25.57 -4.99
C VAL A 148 -12.54 -27.00 -5.50
N GLU A 149 -13.22 -27.97 -4.87
CA GLU A 149 -13.21 -29.38 -5.28
C GLU A 149 -13.72 -29.56 -6.71
N LYS A 150 -14.80 -28.88 -7.12
CA LYS A 150 -15.34 -28.98 -8.48
C LYS A 150 -14.44 -28.37 -9.53
N PHE A 151 -13.75 -27.28 -9.21
CA PHE A 151 -12.72 -26.73 -10.11
C PHE A 151 -11.51 -27.66 -10.21
N ALA A 152 -11.04 -28.23 -9.10
CA ALA A 152 -9.88 -29.13 -9.09
C ALA A 152 -10.13 -30.42 -9.88
N ASN A 153 -11.35 -30.96 -9.82
CA ASN A 153 -11.74 -32.19 -10.52
C ASN A 153 -12.23 -31.95 -11.97
N MET A 154 -12.05 -30.75 -12.52
CA MET A 154 -12.50 -30.45 -13.87
C MET A 154 -11.59 -31.10 -14.91
N LYS A 155 -12.18 -31.88 -15.81
CA LYS A 155 -11.42 -32.55 -16.87
C LYS A 155 -10.83 -31.51 -17.84
N LYS A 156 -9.59 -31.75 -18.26
CA LYS A 156 -8.85 -30.85 -19.18
C LYS A 156 -9.57 -30.67 -20.53
N ASP A 157 -10.28 -31.68 -21.02
CA ASP A 157 -11.02 -31.61 -22.28
C ASP A 157 -12.17 -30.59 -22.21
N VAL A 158 -12.85 -30.51 -21.07
CA VAL A 158 -13.92 -29.54 -20.80
C VAL A 158 -13.37 -28.12 -20.81
N VAL A 159 -12.22 -27.92 -20.17
CA VAL A 159 -11.52 -26.63 -20.13
C VAL A 159 -11.10 -26.21 -21.54
N ALA A 160 -10.50 -27.12 -22.30
CA ALA A 160 -10.07 -26.85 -23.67
C ALA A 160 -11.25 -26.49 -24.59
N LYS A 161 -12.37 -27.22 -24.49
CA LYS A 161 -13.60 -26.91 -25.24
C LYS A 161 -14.18 -25.55 -24.88
N ALA A 162 -14.18 -25.19 -23.59
CA ALA A 162 -14.66 -23.89 -23.13
C ALA A 162 -13.81 -22.74 -23.68
N CYS A 163 -12.49 -22.85 -23.56
CA CYS A 163 -11.56 -21.84 -24.08
C CYS A 163 -11.57 -21.77 -25.61
N GLY A 164 -11.77 -22.88 -26.31
CA GLY A 164 -11.88 -22.91 -27.78
C GLY A 164 -13.04 -22.07 -28.33
N ARG A 165 -14.10 -21.84 -27.53
CA ARG A 165 -15.24 -20.99 -27.91
C ARG A 165 -14.95 -19.49 -27.86
N PHE A 166 -13.83 -19.09 -27.25
CA PHE A 166 -13.46 -17.69 -27.09
C PHE A 166 -13.37 -16.96 -28.43
N ARG A 167 -12.73 -17.58 -29.44
CA ARG A 167 -12.58 -17.00 -30.76
C ARG A 167 -13.93 -16.73 -31.44
N HIS A 168 -14.81 -17.73 -31.42
CA HIS A 168 -16.13 -17.61 -32.01
C HIS A 168 -16.97 -16.51 -31.35
N ARG A 169 -16.90 -16.39 -30.02
CA ARG A 169 -17.59 -15.32 -29.28
C ARG A 169 -17.06 -13.93 -29.61
N LEU A 170 -15.75 -13.78 -29.81
CA LEU A 170 -15.18 -12.53 -30.30
C LEU A 170 -15.72 -12.16 -31.69
N GLU A 171 -15.83 -13.14 -32.59
CA GLU A 171 -16.42 -12.93 -33.92
C GLU A 171 -17.89 -12.47 -33.82
N MET A 172 -18.67 -13.04 -32.89
CA MET A 172 -20.03 -12.61 -32.62
C MET A 172 -20.10 -11.18 -32.06
N VAL A 173 -19.21 -10.81 -31.13
CA VAL A 173 -19.16 -9.44 -30.58
C VAL A 173 -18.80 -8.43 -31.66
N VAL A 174 -17.87 -8.78 -32.56
CA VAL A 174 -17.53 -7.94 -33.72
C VAL A 174 -18.74 -7.80 -34.66
N ALA A 175 -19.44 -8.90 -34.97
CA ALA A 175 -20.65 -8.87 -35.78
C ALA A 175 -21.78 -8.04 -35.15
N ALA A 176 -21.85 -8.01 -33.82
CA ALA A 176 -22.80 -7.21 -33.05
C ALA A 176 -22.35 -5.74 -32.87
N GLY A 177 -21.26 -5.30 -33.51
CA GLY A 177 -20.75 -3.93 -33.38
C GLY A 177 -20.29 -3.59 -31.96
N GLY A 178 -19.86 -4.59 -31.18
CA GLY A 178 -19.50 -4.43 -29.77
C GLY A 178 -20.67 -4.56 -28.79
N GLY A 179 -21.87 -4.92 -29.26
CA GLY A 179 -23.03 -5.21 -28.41
C GLY A 179 -22.94 -6.56 -27.68
N TYR A 180 -23.91 -6.80 -26.78
CA TYR A 180 -24.07 -8.08 -26.08
C TYR A 180 -24.50 -9.19 -27.05
N ILE A 181 -23.93 -10.38 -26.87
CA ILE A 181 -24.22 -11.54 -27.73
C ILE A 181 -25.21 -12.53 -27.09
N GLU A 182 -25.45 -12.42 -25.79
CA GLU A 182 -26.44 -13.19 -25.03
C GLU A 182 -27.52 -12.25 -24.48
N LYS A 183 -28.75 -12.77 -24.31
CA LYS A 183 -29.92 -12.03 -23.81
C LYS A 183 -30.19 -12.35 -22.36
#